data_AF-T1AJF9-F1
#
_entry.id   AF-T1AJF9-F1
#
_cell.length_a   1.000
_cell.length_b   1.000
_cell.length_c   1.000
_cell.angle_alpha   90.00
_cell.angle_beta   90.00
_cell.angle_gamma   90.00
#
_symmetry.space_group_name_H-M   'P 1'
#
loop_
_entity.id
_entity.type
_entity.pdbx_description
1 polymer ?
#
loop_
_entity_poly.entity_id
_entity_poly.type
_entity_poly.pdbx_seq_one_letter_code
_entity_poly.pdbx_strand_id
1 'polypeptide(L)' 'DRTVAQQRHRAHGRGKRNVILRVGAGESWDALVRWTLAHELVGLENLILIPGTVGAAPIQNIGAYGVEVAR' A
#
# COMPACT_ATOMS: atom_id res chain seq x y z
N ASP A 1 -2.09 18.50 4.72
CA ASP A 1 -0.83 18.19 4.04
C ASP A 1 -0.77 16.69 3.85
N ARG A 2 -1.64 16.17 2.97
CA ARG A 2 -1.37 15.73 1.59
C ARG A 2 -0.58 14.41 1.51
N THR A 3 -1.12 13.35 2.09
CA THR A 3 -0.90 11.99 1.59
C THR A 3 -1.39 11.98 0.14
N VAL A 4 -0.49 12.20 -0.83
CA VAL A 4 -0.85 12.23 -2.25
C VAL A 4 -1.02 10.80 -2.75
N ALA A 5 -1.94 10.05 -2.14
CA ALA A 5 -2.44 8.78 -2.67
C ALA A 5 -3.42 9.10 -3.81
N GLN A 6 -2.92 9.28 -5.03
CA GLN A 6 -3.82 9.42 -6.19
C GLN A 6 -4.38 8.05 -6.55
N GLN A 7 -5.65 7.85 -6.23
CA GLN A 7 -6.40 6.64 -6.51
C GLN A 7 -6.81 6.55 -7.98
N ARG A 8 -6.51 5.42 -8.63
CA ARG A 8 -7.07 5.08 -9.95
C ARG A 8 -7.66 3.67 -9.94
N HIS A 9 -8.91 3.53 -10.36
CA HIS A 9 -9.53 2.22 -10.56
C HIS A 9 -9.16 1.66 -11.93
N ARG A 10 -8.69 0.42 -11.98
CA ARG A 10 -8.60 -0.36 -13.23
C ARG A 10 -9.52 -1.56 -13.14
N ALA A 11 -10.47 -1.65 -14.07
CA ALA A 11 -11.19 -2.89 -14.33
C ALA A 11 -10.35 -3.73 -15.30
N HIS A 12 -9.95 -4.93 -14.88
CA HIS A 12 -9.47 -5.98 -15.79
C HIS A 12 -10.55 -7.06 -15.88
N GLY A 13 -10.71 -7.64 -17.07
CA GLY A 13 -11.74 -8.65 -17.37
C GLY A 13 -11.81 -9.77 -16.32
N ARG A 14 -13.04 -10.15 -15.99
CA ARG A 14 -13.45 -11.07 -14.90
C ARG A 14 -13.10 -10.57 -13.48
N GLY A 15 -13.91 -9.64 -12.97
CA GLY A 15 -14.33 -9.57 -11.56
C GLY A 15 -13.39 -8.97 -10.52
N LYS A 16 -12.08 -8.82 -10.78
CA LYS A 16 -11.15 -8.23 -9.79
C LYS A 16 -11.01 -6.72 -9.99
N ARG A 17 -11.43 -5.94 -8.99
CA ARG A 17 -11.24 -4.49 -8.94
C ARG A 17 -9.87 -4.21 -8.31
N ASN A 18 -8.97 -3.65 -9.10
CA ASN A 18 -7.67 -3.22 -8.61
C ASN A 18 -7.65 -1.69 -8.44
N VAL A 19 -7.00 -1.25 -7.38
CA VAL A 19 -6.76 0.17 -7.10
C VAL A 19 -5.26 0.42 -7.21
N ILE A 20 -4.90 1.40 -8.04
CA ILE A 20 -3.52 1.87 -8.15
C ILE A 20 -3.40 3.10 -7.25
N LEU A 21 -2.42 3.03 -6.34
CA LEU A 21 -2.01 4.14 -5.49
C LEU A 21 -0.67 4.67 -6.02
N ARG A 22 -0.57 6.00 -6.13
CA ARG A 22 0.71 6.69 -6.26
C ARG A 22 0.99 7.30 -4.91
N VAL A 23 2.18 7.12 -4.33
CA VAL A 23 2.49 7.61 -2.99
C VAL A 23 3.91 8.16 -2.99
N GLY A 24 4.16 9.24 -2.25
CA GLY A 24 5.50 9.81 -2.12
C GLY A 24 6.45 8.84 -1.43
N ALA A 25 7.71 8.79 -1.88
CA ALA A 25 8.72 7.88 -1.31
C ALA A 25 9.04 8.16 0.17
N GLY A 26 8.85 9.40 0.63
CA GLY A 26 9.08 9.81 2.02
C GLY A 26 7.89 9.58 2.96
N GLU A 27 6.74 9.14 2.46
CA GLU A 27 5.56 8.89 3.27
C GLU A 27 5.79 7.72 4.23
N SER A 28 5.18 7.77 5.41
CA SER A 28 5.24 6.66 6.38
C SER A 28 4.50 5.43 5.83
N TRP A 29 5.15 4.26 5.91
CA TRP A 29 4.54 3.01 5.50
C TRP A 29 3.31 2.65 6.35
N ASP A 30 3.43 2.68 7.69
CA ASP A 30 2.29 2.41 8.58
C ASP A 30 1.13 3.38 8.34
N ALA A 31 1.42 4.68 8.11
CA ALA A 31 0.39 5.66 7.80
C ALA A 31 -0.32 5.34 6.46
N LEU A 32 0.42 4.89 5.44
CA LEU A 32 -0.17 4.43 4.18
C LEU A 32 -1.09 3.24 4.41
N VAL A 33 -0.66 2.20 5.14
CA VAL A 33 -1.49 1.01 5.40
C VAL A 33 -2.76 1.38 6.17
N ARG A 34 -2.67 2.24 7.17
CA ARG A 34 -3.86 2.75 7.88
C ARG A 34 -4.78 3.53 6.96
N TRP A 35 -4.22 4.35 6.08
CA TRP A 35 -4.99 5.09 5.10
C TRP A 35 -5.72 4.14 4.14
N THR A 36 -5.08 3.06 3.65
CA THR A 36 -5.75 2.08 2.78
C THR A 36 -6.91 1.40 3.49
N LEU A 37 -6.72 0.99 4.75
CA LEU A 37 -7.78 0.36 5.55
C LEU A 37 -8.96 1.32 5.80
N ALA A 38 -8.69 2.60 6.06
CA ALA A 38 -9.73 3.62 6.23
C ALA A 38 -10.53 3.90 4.95
N HIS A 39 -9.98 3.56 3.77
CA HIS A 39 -10.64 3.69 2.46
C HIS A 39 -11.17 2.34 1.94
N GLU A 40 -11.28 1.33 2.82
CA GLU A 40 -11.76 -0.01 2.49
C GLU A 40 -10.94 -0.70 1.37
N LEU A 41 -9.67 -0.30 1.24
CA LEU A 41 -8.70 -0.91 0.33
C LEU A 41 -7.95 -2.01 1.06
N VAL A 42 -8.22 -3.26 0.65
CA VAL A 42 -7.62 -4.47 1.22
C VAL A 42 -6.40 -4.93 0.41
N GLY A 43 -5.45 -5.59 1.07
CA GLY A 43 -4.24 -6.19 0.50
C GLY A 43 -2.94 -5.85 1.24
N LEU A 44 -2.92 -4.80 2.07
CA LEU A 44 -1.73 -4.35 2.80
C LEU A 44 -1.81 -4.60 4.31
N GLU A 45 -2.91 -5.14 4.83
CA GLU A 45 -3.18 -5.33 6.26
C GLU A 45 -2.09 -6.13 6.98
N ASN A 46 -1.52 -7.14 6.33
CA ASN A 46 -0.45 -7.96 6.90
C ASN A 46 0.85 -7.17 7.07
N LEU A 47 0.99 -6.01 6.43
CA LEU A 47 2.19 -5.17 6.48
C LEU A 47 2.00 -3.95 7.38
N ILE A 48 0.93 -3.89 8.18
CA ILE A 48 0.70 -2.82 9.15
C ILE A 48 1.79 -2.81 10.25
N LEU A 49 2.02 -1.66 10.88
CA LEU A 49 3.02 -1.44 11.94
C LEU A 49 4.49 -1.62 11.54
N ILE A 50 4.80 -1.92 10.27
CA ILE A 50 6.19 -1.90 9.79
C ILE A 50 6.67 -0.44 9.75
N PRO A 51 7.75 -0.10 10.48
CA PRO A 51 8.30 1.25 10.48
C PRO A 51 9.04 1.55 9.17
N GLY A 52 9.27 2.84 8.91
CA GLY A 52 9.99 3.32 7.74
C GLY A 52 9.08 3.96 6.70
N THR A 53 9.63 4.16 5.51
CA THR A 53 8.98 4.92 4.45
C THR A 53 8.55 4.04 3.29
N VAL A 54 7.57 4.51 2.51
CA VAL A 54 7.08 3.85 1.29
C VAL A 54 8.20 3.61 0.29
N GLY A 55 9.17 4.52 0.16
CA GLY A 55 10.32 4.35 -0.72
C GLY A 55 11.31 3.29 -0.27
N ALA A 56 11.43 3.06 1.04
CA ALA A 56 12.31 2.03 1.59
C ALA A 56 11.70 0.62 1.53
N ALA A 57 10.37 0.51 1.60
CA ALA A 57 9.64 -0.76 1.55
C ALA A 57 10.05 -1.71 0.41
N PRO A 58 10.15 -1.27 -0.86
CA PRO A 58 10.58 -2.15 -1.96
C PRO A 58 12.09 -2.45 -1.93
N ILE A 59 12.93 -1.59 -1.34
CA ILE A 59 14.39 -1.80 -1.29
C ILE A 59 14.74 -3.06 -0.47
N GLN A 60 14.00 -3.30 0.61
CA GLN A 60 14.17 -4.47 1.47
C GLN A 60 13.12 -5.56 1.23
N ASN A 61 12.20 -5.35 0.27
CA ASN A 61 11.01 -6.18 0.07
C ASN A 61 10.35 -6.57 1.40
N ILE A 62 9.96 -5.57 2.19
CA ILE A 62 9.44 -5.79 3.55
C ILE A 62 8.30 -6.82 3.55
N GLY A 63 8.26 -7.65 4.59
CA GLY A 63 7.28 -8.73 4.69
C GLY A 63 6.92 -9.06 6.14
N ALA A 64 5.68 -9.47 6.34
CA ALA A 64 5.14 -9.91 7.61
C ALA A 64 3.92 -10.82 7.37
N TYR A 65 3.67 -11.73 8.32
CA TYR A 65 2.55 -12.68 8.28
C TYR A 65 2.39 -13.43 6.94
N GLY A 66 3.52 -13.77 6.29
CA GLY A 66 3.54 -14.53 5.03
C GLY A 66 3.27 -13.73 3.75
N VAL A 67 3.21 -12.39 3.84
CA VAL A 67 3.03 -11.47 2.70
C VAL A 67 4.28 -10.58 2.56
N GLU A 68 4.60 -10.22 1.32
CA GLU A 68 5.72 -9.35 0.94
C GLU A 68 5.25 -8.31 -0.09
N VAL A 69 5.95 -7.18 -0.20
CA VAL A 69 5.60 -6.10 -1.14
C VAL A 69 5.57 -6.55 -2.60
N ALA A 70 6.48 -7.45 -3.00
CA ALA A 70 6.61 -7.89 -4.38
C ALA A 70 5.69 -9.06 -4.79
N ARG A 71 4.87 -9.60 -3.88
CA ARG A 71 4.14 -10.87 -4.09
C ARG A 71 2.65 -10.70 -4.35
#